data_AF-A0A2S9YYG6-F1
#
_entry.id   AF-A0A2S9YYG6-F1
#
_cell.length_a   1.000
_cell.length_b   1.000
_cell.length_c   1.000
_cell.angle_alpha   90.00
_cell.angle_beta   90.00
_cell.angle_gamma   90.00
#
_symmetry.space_group_name_H-M   'P 1'
#
loop_
_entity.id
_entity.type
_entity.pdbx_description
1 polymer ?
#
loop_
_entity_poly.entity_id
_entity_poly.type
_entity_poly.pdbx_seq_one_letter_code
_entity_poly.pdbx_strand_id
1 'polypeptide(L)'
;MQAKQAVWNAAVFGLIGLTGCTEDPIDPIGGTASTAGTDDGIVPLDPPGGDCLLDLYDPNDSPEAATPINATITRTARLCAWDDEADWWTFTLTERSYVGIEVRFTKNAQDVALELWDQGSSAMIGRSEGGAEIQVIHELLERGTYTILVERVAGNPTYTLETYALSTATPYAPPDGATRVFCPRFDLDDGYTDAAAKAGVFEDYGLGTRRTAGSPTAC
;
A
#
# COMPACT_ATOMS: atom_id res chain seq x y z
N MET A 1 -22.98 26.83 -3.22
CA MET A 1 -22.36 27.65 -4.29
C MET A 1 -21.54 28.76 -3.66
N GLN A 2 -20.22 28.63 -3.63
CA GLN A 2 -19.25 29.74 -3.66
C GLN A 2 -17.84 29.13 -3.76
N ALA A 3 -17.24 29.28 -4.94
CA ALA A 3 -15.86 28.91 -5.22
C ALA A 3 -14.93 30.02 -4.69
N LYS A 4 -13.88 29.64 -3.96
CA LYS A 4 -12.79 30.55 -3.61
C LYS A 4 -11.69 30.43 -4.66
N GLN A 5 -11.46 31.52 -5.39
CA GLN A 5 -10.37 31.68 -6.34
C GLN A 5 -9.04 31.86 -5.61
N ALA A 6 -7.99 31.17 -6.05
CA ALA A 6 -6.62 31.38 -5.63
C ALA A 6 -5.92 32.37 -6.58
N VAL A 7 -5.29 33.38 -6.00
CA VAL A 7 -4.54 34.45 -6.70
C VAL A 7 -3.11 33.97 -6.90
N TRP A 8 -2.62 34.03 -8.14
CA TRP A 8 -1.23 33.78 -8.51
C TRP A 8 -0.41 35.07 -8.44
N ASN A 9 0.67 35.10 -7.66
CA ASN A 9 1.66 36.18 -7.68
C ASN A 9 2.82 35.80 -8.61
N ALA A 10 2.97 36.53 -9.70
CA ALA A 10 4.11 36.48 -10.60
C ALA A 10 5.23 37.39 -10.07
N ALA A 11 6.43 36.84 -9.86
CA ALA A 11 7.63 37.62 -9.59
C ALA A 11 8.41 37.88 -10.88
N VAL A 12 8.55 39.16 -11.22
CA VAL A 12 9.40 39.70 -12.28
C VAL A 12 10.78 39.98 -11.69
N PHE A 13 11.86 39.48 -12.29
CA PHE A 13 13.20 40.01 -12.06
C PHE A 13 14.01 40.12 -13.35
N GLY A 14 14.04 41.34 -13.88
CA GLY A 14 15.26 42.14 -14.10
C GLY A 14 16.41 41.54 -14.90
N LEU A 15 16.48 41.92 -16.17
CA LEU A 15 17.64 41.83 -17.06
C LEU A 15 18.71 42.87 -16.66
N ILE A 16 19.97 42.45 -16.47
CA ILE A 16 21.16 43.33 -16.56
C ILE A 16 22.22 42.57 -17.38
N GLY A 17 22.63 43.13 -18.51
CA GLY A 17 23.79 42.67 -19.27
C GLY A 17 25.01 43.56 -19.04
N LEU A 18 26.21 42.99 -19.18
CA LEU A 18 27.28 43.49 -20.07
C LEU A 18 28.52 42.56 -20.00
N THR A 19 28.95 42.09 -21.17
CA THR A 19 30.34 41.90 -21.68
C THR A 19 31.48 41.42 -20.77
N GLY A 20 32.19 40.37 -21.21
CA GLY A 20 33.59 40.13 -20.85
C GLY A 20 34.07 38.70 -21.14
N CYS A 21 34.91 38.55 -22.16
CA CYS A 21 35.57 37.33 -22.64
C CYS A 21 36.47 36.65 -21.59
N THR A 22 36.62 35.32 -21.68
CA THR A 22 37.90 34.62 -21.91
C THR A 22 37.65 33.14 -22.17
N GLU A 23 38.05 32.70 -23.36
CA GLU A 23 38.25 31.31 -23.78
C GLU A 23 39.48 30.65 -23.12
N ASP A 24 39.42 29.33 -22.89
CA ASP A 24 40.55 28.39 -22.85
C ASP A 24 40.05 26.94 -22.59
N PRO A 25 40.77 25.87 -22.99
CA PRO A 25 41.28 25.55 -24.33
C PRO A 25 40.82 24.14 -24.79
N ILE A 26 40.90 23.93 -26.11
CA ILE A 26 40.59 22.67 -26.81
C ILE A 26 41.68 21.62 -26.53
N ASP A 27 41.29 20.44 -26.05
CA ASP A 27 42.16 19.24 -26.03
C ASP A 27 41.97 18.44 -27.34
N PRO A 28 43.03 18.16 -28.13
CA PRO A 28 42.91 17.48 -29.41
C PRO A 28 43.18 15.98 -29.26
N ILE A 29 42.17 15.14 -29.46
CA ILE A 29 42.38 13.74 -29.85
C ILE A 29 41.65 13.47 -31.17
N GLY A 30 42.45 13.30 -32.22
CA GLY A 30 41.99 12.94 -33.55
C GLY A 30 41.70 11.45 -33.72
N GLY A 31 40.76 11.17 -34.63
CA GLY A 31 40.55 9.90 -35.32
C GLY A 31 39.87 8.82 -34.47
N THR A 32 38.73 8.24 -34.86
CA THR A 32 38.38 7.77 -36.21
C THR A 32 36.89 7.89 -36.50
N ALA A 33 36.58 8.07 -37.78
CA ALA A 33 35.24 8.08 -38.32
C ALA A 33 34.48 6.77 -38.04
N SER A 34 33.26 6.91 -37.53
CA SER A 34 32.15 6.03 -37.85
C SER A 34 31.00 6.91 -38.30
N THR A 35 30.84 7.04 -39.61
CA THR A 35 29.64 7.61 -40.22
C THR A 35 28.53 6.57 -40.17
N ALA A 36 27.54 6.76 -39.29
CA ALA A 36 26.19 6.23 -39.50
C ALA A 36 25.18 7.00 -38.64
N GLY A 37 24.25 7.69 -39.30
CA GLY A 37 22.97 8.10 -38.72
C GLY A 37 22.93 9.52 -38.15
N THR A 38 22.54 10.48 -38.98
CA THR A 38 21.86 11.69 -38.54
C THR A 38 20.48 11.31 -38.01
N ASP A 39 20.25 11.43 -36.70
CA ASP A 39 18.94 11.75 -36.16
C ASP A 39 19.11 12.60 -34.92
N ASP A 40 18.51 13.79 -34.97
CA ASP A 40 18.38 14.74 -33.88
C ASP A 40 17.39 14.15 -32.86
N GLY A 41 17.88 13.28 -31.99
CA GLY A 41 17.19 12.88 -30.78
C GLY A 41 17.86 13.54 -29.60
N ILE A 42 17.21 14.55 -29.01
CA ILE A 42 17.40 14.80 -27.58
C ILE A 42 17.03 13.47 -26.92
N VAL A 43 18.02 12.66 -26.56
CA VAL A 43 17.81 11.60 -25.58
C VAL A 43 17.31 12.32 -24.33
N PRO A 44 16.05 12.14 -23.91
CA PRO A 44 15.65 12.59 -22.60
C PRO A 44 16.66 11.99 -21.64
N LEU A 45 17.22 12.82 -20.75
CA LEU A 45 18.09 12.33 -19.69
C LEU A 45 17.33 11.19 -19.03
N ASP A 46 17.83 9.96 -19.19
CA ASP A 46 17.31 8.79 -18.49
C ASP A 46 17.22 9.20 -17.02
N PRO A 47 16.02 9.26 -16.43
CA PRO A 47 15.90 9.75 -15.07
C PRO A 47 16.73 8.85 -14.15
N PRO A 48 17.33 9.39 -13.08
CA PRO A 48 18.05 8.57 -12.11
C PRO A 48 17.06 7.64 -11.40
N GLY A 49 16.89 6.45 -11.97
CA GLY A 49 15.85 5.48 -11.64
C GLY A 49 15.42 4.75 -12.91
N GLY A 50 16.24 3.79 -13.37
CA GLY A 50 15.98 3.04 -14.60
C GLY A 50 14.58 2.41 -14.63
N ASP A 51 14.10 2.12 -15.83
CA ASP A 51 12.74 1.67 -16.16
C ASP A 51 12.11 0.79 -15.08
N CYS A 52 11.26 1.41 -14.27
CA CYS A 52 10.38 0.71 -13.36
C CYS A 52 9.15 0.28 -14.17
N LEU A 53 9.05 -1.03 -14.43
CA LEU A 53 7.92 -1.58 -15.16
C LEU A 53 6.69 -1.63 -14.26
N LEU A 54 5.60 -1.01 -14.75
CA LEU A 54 4.24 -1.13 -14.25
C LEU A 54 3.84 -2.60 -14.10
N ASP A 55 2.93 -2.87 -13.17
CA ASP A 55 2.53 -4.22 -12.84
C ASP A 55 1.20 -4.65 -13.51
N LEU A 56 0.59 -5.72 -13.02
CA LEU A 56 -0.64 -6.32 -13.56
C LEU A 56 -1.91 -5.52 -13.20
N TYR A 57 -1.89 -4.78 -12.10
CA TYR A 57 -3.04 -4.10 -11.52
C TYR A 57 -3.20 -2.67 -12.03
N ASP A 58 -2.15 -2.14 -12.67
CA ASP A 58 -2.16 -0.85 -13.32
C ASP A 58 -3.19 -0.73 -14.47
N PRO A 59 -3.85 0.44 -14.61
CA PRO A 59 -3.74 1.60 -13.73
C PRO A 59 -4.67 1.48 -12.52
N ASN A 60 -4.16 1.71 -11.32
CA ASN A 60 -4.93 1.85 -10.08
C ASN A 60 -4.42 2.99 -9.19
N ASP A 61 -3.87 4.03 -9.83
CA ASP A 61 -3.24 5.21 -9.19
C ASP A 61 -4.21 6.23 -8.60
N SER A 62 -5.51 5.96 -8.70
CA SER A 62 -6.56 6.85 -8.22
C SER A 62 -7.67 6.08 -7.50
N PRO A 63 -8.39 6.73 -6.56
CA PRO A 63 -9.52 6.11 -5.88
C PRO A 63 -10.60 5.59 -6.84
N GLU A 64 -10.81 6.26 -7.98
CA GLU A 64 -11.80 5.88 -9.00
C GLU A 64 -11.36 4.66 -9.82
N ALA A 65 -10.06 4.40 -9.90
CA ALA A 65 -9.47 3.25 -10.59
C ALA A 65 -9.11 2.09 -9.64
N ALA A 66 -9.49 2.18 -8.36
CA ALA A 66 -9.12 1.20 -7.35
C ALA A 66 -9.44 -0.25 -7.76
N THR A 67 -8.43 -1.13 -7.64
CA THR A 67 -8.55 -2.54 -8.01
C THR A 67 -9.46 -3.29 -7.02
N PRO A 68 -10.55 -3.94 -7.48
CA PRO A 68 -11.44 -4.66 -6.59
C PRO A 68 -10.83 -5.99 -6.14
N ILE A 69 -10.88 -6.25 -4.83
CA ILE A 69 -10.39 -7.46 -4.19
C ILE A 69 -11.43 -8.08 -3.26
N ASN A 70 -11.26 -9.36 -2.96
CA ASN A 70 -11.96 -9.99 -1.85
C ASN A 70 -11.42 -9.45 -0.53
N ALA A 71 -12.27 -9.37 0.50
CA ALA A 71 -11.86 -8.88 1.83
C ALA A 71 -10.79 -9.76 2.50
N THR A 72 -10.63 -11.01 2.05
CA THR A 72 -9.53 -11.90 2.45
C THR A 72 -8.74 -12.30 1.22
N ILE A 73 -7.50 -11.80 1.09
CA ILE A 73 -6.65 -12.06 -0.08
C ILE A 73 -5.16 -11.86 0.23
N THR A 74 -4.30 -12.44 -0.60
CA THR A 74 -2.88 -12.09 -0.70
C THR A 74 -2.56 -11.68 -2.15
N ARG A 75 -1.86 -10.56 -2.31
CA ARG A 75 -1.46 -9.98 -3.61
C ARG A 75 -0.03 -9.44 -3.52
N THR A 76 0.71 -9.54 -4.61
CA THR A 76 2.03 -8.92 -4.75
C THR A 76 1.95 -7.90 -5.87
N ALA A 77 2.37 -6.68 -5.60
CA ALA A 77 2.33 -5.54 -6.52
C ALA A 77 3.63 -4.74 -6.40
N ARG A 78 3.83 -3.77 -7.29
CA ARG A 78 5.02 -2.93 -7.35
C ARG A 78 4.60 -1.49 -7.59
N LEU A 79 5.22 -0.59 -6.83
CA LEU A 79 5.12 0.84 -7.03
C LEU A 79 6.37 1.39 -7.72
N CYS A 80 6.16 2.36 -8.60
CA CYS A 80 7.18 3.06 -9.35
C CYS A 80 7.17 4.57 -9.06
N ALA A 81 8.16 5.31 -9.57
CA ALA A 81 8.12 6.77 -9.48
C ALA A 81 7.19 7.36 -10.56
N TRP A 82 6.81 8.63 -10.37
CA TRP A 82 6.00 9.43 -11.31
C TRP A 82 4.52 9.06 -11.34
N ASP A 83 4.12 8.22 -12.29
CA ASP A 83 2.70 7.98 -12.57
C ASP A 83 2.14 6.76 -11.81
N ASP A 84 2.99 6.03 -11.06
CA ASP A 84 2.65 4.81 -10.29
C ASP A 84 3.15 4.90 -8.83
N GLU A 85 2.86 6.04 -8.19
CA GLU A 85 3.26 6.30 -6.80
C GLU A 85 2.23 5.80 -5.77
N ALA A 86 1.10 5.27 -6.23
CA ALA A 86 -0.01 4.89 -5.37
C ALA A 86 -0.79 3.71 -5.94
N ASP A 87 -1.06 2.72 -5.10
CA ASP A 87 -1.88 1.57 -5.45
C ASP A 87 -3.19 1.63 -4.66
N TRP A 88 -4.31 1.89 -5.33
CA TRP A 88 -5.62 1.87 -4.72
C TRP A 88 -6.30 0.50 -4.87
N TRP A 89 -6.87 0.00 -3.77
CA TRP A 89 -7.62 -1.26 -3.70
C TRP A 89 -8.98 -1.04 -3.07
N THR A 90 -9.99 -1.82 -3.44
CA THR A 90 -11.31 -1.73 -2.80
C THR A 90 -11.89 -3.10 -2.46
N PHE A 91 -12.55 -3.19 -1.32
CA PHE A 91 -13.27 -4.38 -0.87
C PHE A 91 -14.59 -4.00 -0.22
N THR A 92 -15.55 -4.91 -0.21
CA THR A 92 -16.85 -4.71 0.42
C THR A 92 -17.07 -5.74 1.52
N LEU A 93 -17.53 -5.27 2.68
CA LEU A 93 -17.99 -6.09 3.78
C LEU A 93 -19.51 -6.20 3.75
N THR A 94 -20.02 -7.43 3.75
CA THR A 94 -21.47 -7.70 3.83
C THR A 94 -22.01 -7.58 5.25
N GLU A 95 -21.13 -7.66 6.26
CA GLU A 95 -21.45 -7.63 7.68
C GLU A 95 -20.29 -7.06 8.49
N ARG A 96 -20.58 -6.63 9.73
CA ARG A 96 -19.59 -6.06 10.63
C ARG A 96 -18.47 -7.08 10.89
N SER A 97 -17.23 -6.71 10.62
CA SER A 97 -16.09 -7.63 10.64
C SER A 97 -14.87 -6.99 11.30
N TYR A 98 -14.07 -7.79 11.99
CA TYR A 98 -12.70 -7.42 12.35
C TYR A 98 -11.80 -7.60 11.12
N VAL A 99 -11.19 -6.52 10.66
CA VAL A 99 -10.39 -6.48 9.44
C VAL A 99 -8.93 -6.23 9.80
N GLY A 100 -8.04 -6.98 9.16
CA GLY A 100 -6.62 -6.67 9.13
C GLY A 100 -6.10 -6.50 7.72
N ILE A 101 -5.21 -5.54 7.58
CA ILE A 101 -4.54 -5.17 6.34
C ILE A 101 -3.06 -5.05 6.66
N GLU A 102 -2.25 -5.84 5.96
CA GLU A 102 -0.80 -5.86 6.12
C GLU A 102 -0.14 -5.64 4.77
N VAL A 103 0.89 -4.80 4.74
CA VAL A 103 1.75 -4.60 3.58
C VAL A 103 3.18 -4.92 3.99
N ARG A 104 3.79 -5.92 3.33
CA ARG A 104 5.15 -6.39 3.60
C ARG A 104 6.07 -6.07 2.43
N PHE A 105 7.25 -5.54 2.70
CA PHE A 105 8.20 -5.10 1.67
C PHE A 105 9.63 -5.14 2.22
N THR A 106 10.65 -5.14 1.35
CA THR A 106 12.05 -5.14 1.80
C THR A 106 12.53 -3.71 2.09
N LYS A 107 13.04 -3.46 3.31
CA LYS A 107 13.49 -2.13 3.74
C LYS A 107 14.94 -1.91 3.29
N ASN A 108 15.14 -1.60 2.01
CA ASN A 108 16.46 -1.26 1.45
C ASN A 108 16.39 0.02 0.62
N ALA A 109 16.47 1.19 1.29
CA ALA A 109 16.22 2.51 0.67
C ALA A 109 14.84 2.64 0.00
N GLN A 110 13.89 1.79 0.42
CA GLN A 110 12.51 1.77 -0.03
C GLN A 110 11.58 1.92 1.17
N ASP A 111 10.42 2.53 0.96
CA ASP A 111 9.41 2.69 1.99
C ASP A 111 8.01 2.84 1.38
N VAL A 112 7.00 2.40 2.12
CA VAL A 112 5.58 2.54 1.77
C VAL A 112 4.78 3.01 2.98
N ALA A 113 3.69 3.71 2.69
CA ALA A 113 2.63 4.01 3.63
C ALA A 113 1.37 3.21 3.27
N LEU A 114 0.58 2.88 4.28
CA LEU A 114 -0.69 2.19 4.16
C LEU A 114 -1.78 3.06 4.75
N GLU A 115 -2.86 3.28 4.01
CA GLU A 115 -4.06 3.95 4.52
C GLU A 115 -5.31 3.12 4.29
N LEU A 116 -6.31 3.33 5.15
CA LEU A 116 -7.64 2.78 5.04
C LEU A 116 -8.67 3.90 5.06
N TRP A 117 -9.59 3.87 4.10
CA TRP A 117 -10.63 4.88 3.91
C TRP A 117 -12.02 4.22 3.87
N ASP A 118 -13.00 4.90 4.45
CA ASP A 118 -14.42 4.59 4.23
C ASP A 118 -14.89 5.27 2.94
N GLN A 119 -15.29 4.49 1.94
CA GLN A 119 -15.71 5.03 0.65
C GLN A 119 -17.02 5.83 0.76
N GLY A 120 -17.91 5.46 1.69
CA GLY A 120 -19.22 6.10 1.84
C GLY A 120 -19.13 7.50 2.43
N SER A 121 -18.20 7.72 3.36
CA SER A 121 -17.99 9.02 4.03
C SER A 121 -16.78 9.80 3.49
N SER A 122 -15.93 9.15 2.68
CA SER A 122 -14.62 9.67 2.25
C SER A 122 -13.71 10.05 3.44
N ALA A 123 -13.91 9.40 4.59
CA ALA A 123 -13.09 9.62 5.77
C ALA A 123 -11.94 8.61 5.83
N MET A 124 -10.74 9.10 6.15
CA MET A 124 -9.61 8.24 6.50
C MET A 124 -9.85 7.62 7.88
N ILE A 125 -9.81 6.29 7.94
CA ILE A 125 -9.95 5.50 9.16
C ILE A 125 -8.59 5.36 9.86
N GLY A 126 -7.54 5.08 9.10
CA GLY A 126 -6.21 4.89 9.64
C GLY A 126 -5.10 5.07 8.60
N ARG A 127 -3.91 5.39 9.10
CA ARG A 127 -2.65 5.42 8.34
C ARG A 127 -1.56 4.71 9.15
N SER A 128 -0.80 3.85 8.49
CA SER A 128 0.42 3.23 8.99
C SER A 128 1.57 3.63 8.06
N GLU A 129 2.55 4.33 8.60
CA GLU A 129 3.74 4.75 7.88
C GLU A 129 4.91 4.78 8.85
N GLY A 130 6.11 4.52 8.34
CA GLY A 130 7.28 4.34 9.17
C GLY A 130 7.27 2.97 9.85
N GLY A 131 8.42 2.55 10.36
CA GLY A 131 8.62 1.17 10.83
C GLY A 131 9.57 0.37 9.95
N ALA A 132 9.65 -0.92 10.23
CA ALA A 132 10.51 -1.88 9.55
C ALA A 132 9.92 -2.30 8.19
N GLU A 133 9.91 -3.59 7.90
CA GLU A 133 9.51 -4.20 6.62
C GLU A 133 7.99 -4.47 6.51
N ILE A 134 7.19 -3.83 7.36
CA ILE A 134 5.75 -4.05 7.44
C ILE A 134 4.97 -2.78 7.82
N GLN A 135 3.83 -2.57 7.17
CA GLN A 135 2.77 -1.64 7.57
C GLN A 135 1.49 -2.40 7.91
N VAL A 136 0.76 -1.99 8.96
CA VAL A 136 -0.39 -2.75 9.47
C VAL A 136 -1.51 -1.84 9.93
N ILE A 137 -2.75 -2.18 9.55
CA ILE A 137 -3.98 -1.58 10.09
C ILE A 137 -4.91 -2.71 10.56
N HIS A 138 -5.43 -2.58 11.77
CA HIS A 138 -6.42 -3.49 12.35
C HIS A 138 -7.63 -2.70 12.86
N GLU A 139 -8.80 -2.97 12.30
CA GLU A 139 -10.00 -2.19 12.60
C GLU A 139 -11.26 -3.06 12.70
N LEU A 140 -12.18 -2.66 13.57
CA LEU A 140 -13.51 -3.24 13.62
C LEU A 140 -14.45 -2.40 12.75
N LEU A 141 -14.73 -2.89 11.55
CA LEU A 141 -15.46 -2.16 10.51
C LEU A 141 -16.91 -2.63 10.41
N GLU A 142 -17.82 -1.70 10.13
CA GLU A 142 -19.22 -2.01 9.80
C GLU A 142 -19.34 -2.58 8.39
N ARG A 143 -20.52 -3.11 8.04
CA ARG A 143 -20.82 -3.41 6.63
C ARG A 143 -20.67 -2.14 5.79
N GLY A 144 -20.03 -2.25 4.63
CA GLY A 144 -19.71 -1.09 3.81
C GLY A 144 -18.64 -1.41 2.79
N THR A 145 -18.30 -0.41 1.98
CA THR A 145 -17.21 -0.48 1.01
C THR A 145 -16.07 0.39 1.49
N TYR A 146 -14.87 -0.17 1.46
CA TYR A 146 -13.66 0.46 1.96
C TYR A 146 -12.63 0.49 0.85
N THR A 147 -11.70 1.42 1.00
CA THR A 147 -10.60 1.60 0.05
C THR A 147 -9.29 1.59 0.82
N ILE A 148 -8.32 0.84 0.29
CA ILE A 148 -6.96 0.76 0.80
C ILE A 148 -6.08 1.55 -0.16
N LEU A 149 -5.20 2.38 0.38
CA LEU A 149 -4.14 3.02 -0.39
C LEU A 149 -2.79 2.47 0.10
N VAL A 150 -1.99 1.94 -0.83
CA VAL A 150 -0.57 1.69 -0.61
C VAL A 150 0.20 2.77 -1.35
N GLU A 151 0.83 3.68 -0.62
CA GLU A 151 1.52 4.84 -1.19
C GLU A 151 3.03 4.64 -1.13
N ARG A 152 3.72 4.97 -2.22
CA ARG A 152 5.17 4.93 -2.29
C ARG A 152 5.75 6.12 -1.54
N VAL A 153 6.53 5.84 -0.49
CA VAL A 153 7.26 6.85 0.28
C VAL A 153 8.70 6.99 -0.23
N ALA A 154 9.36 5.89 -0.58
CA ALA A 154 10.72 5.91 -1.11
C ALA A 154 11.03 4.71 -2.03
N GLY A 155 11.94 4.93 -2.97
CA GLY A 155 12.40 3.92 -3.92
C GLY A 155 11.26 3.37 -4.81
N ASN A 156 11.41 2.14 -5.29
CA ASN A 156 10.43 1.44 -6.14
C ASN A 156 10.08 0.08 -5.52
N PRO A 157 9.33 0.06 -4.40
CA PRO A 157 9.09 -1.14 -3.62
C PRO A 157 8.23 -2.15 -4.37
N THR A 158 8.61 -3.42 -4.30
CA THR A 158 7.69 -4.53 -4.49
C THR A 158 7.16 -4.93 -3.12
N TYR A 159 5.84 -5.02 -2.99
CA TYR A 159 5.19 -5.32 -1.72
C TYR A 159 4.22 -6.48 -1.84
N THR A 160 3.93 -7.13 -0.72
CA THR A 160 2.84 -8.09 -0.58
C THR A 160 1.75 -7.50 0.31
N LEU A 161 0.56 -7.32 -0.25
CA LEU A 161 -0.67 -6.98 0.46
C LEU A 161 -1.37 -8.25 0.92
N GLU A 162 -1.62 -8.35 2.21
CA GLU A 162 -2.44 -9.38 2.82
C GLU A 162 -3.62 -8.73 3.54
N THR A 163 -4.83 -9.20 3.28
CA THR A 163 -6.02 -8.75 3.98
C THR A 163 -6.78 -9.94 4.54
N TYR A 164 -7.50 -9.71 5.63
CA TYR A 164 -8.46 -10.65 6.16
C TYR A 164 -9.64 -9.92 6.79
N ALA A 165 -10.83 -10.53 6.71
CA ALA A 165 -12.03 -10.07 7.38
C ALA A 165 -12.69 -11.20 8.14
N LEU A 166 -12.86 -11.02 9.46
CA LEU A 166 -13.51 -11.96 10.35
C LEU A 166 -14.85 -11.40 10.80
N SER A 167 -15.94 -12.00 10.31
CA SER A 167 -17.29 -11.58 10.66
C SER A 167 -17.55 -11.64 12.16
N THR A 168 -18.09 -10.56 12.72
CA THR A 168 -18.59 -10.53 14.10
C THR A 168 -20.00 -11.09 14.23
N ALA A 169 -20.69 -11.36 13.12
CA ALA A 169 -21.98 -12.02 13.16
C ALA A 169 -21.81 -13.42 13.75
N THR A 170 -22.58 -13.73 14.78
CA THR A 170 -22.61 -15.06 15.36
C THR A 170 -23.54 -15.94 14.52
N PRO A 171 -23.06 -16.98 13.81
CA PRO A 171 -23.98 -17.98 13.25
C PRO A 171 -24.62 -18.83 14.36
N TYR A 172 -24.07 -18.80 15.59
CA TYR A 172 -24.54 -19.60 16.72
C TYR A 172 -24.32 -18.87 18.06
N ALA A 173 -25.36 -18.79 18.88
CA ALA A 173 -25.24 -18.34 20.27
C ALA A 173 -24.40 -19.37 21.05
N PRO A 174 -23.35 -18.96 21.78
CA PRO A 174 -22.59 -19.88 22.61
C PRO A 174 -23.53 -20.60 23.58
N PRO A 175 -23.43 -21.93 23.74
CA PRO A 175 -24.07 -22.60 24.85
C PRO A 175 -23.54 -21.92 26.13
N ASP A 176 -24.44 -21.57 27.04
CA ASP A 176 -24.10 -21.08 28.38
C ASP A 176 -23.59 -19.63 28.49
N GLY A 177 -23.78 -18.80 27.45
CA GLY A 177 -23.50 -17.36 27.54
C GLY A 177 -22.02 -17.00 27.57
N ALA A 178 -21.15 -17.89 27.09
CA ALA A 178 -19.72 -17.63 26.95
C ALA A 178 -19.46 -16.40 26.06
N THR A 179 -18.45 -15.60 26.42
CA THR A 179 -18.00 -14.47 25.60
C THR A 179 -17.11 -15.00 24.48
N ARG A 180 -17.33 -14.57 23.23
CA ARG A 180 -16.43 -14.87 22.11
C ARG A 180 -15.19 -14.00 22.21
N VAL A 181 -14.02 -14.62 22.19
CA VAL A 181 -12.75 -13.92 22.05
C VAL A 181 -12.30 -14.12 20.60
N PHE A 182 -12.24 -13.03 19.84
CA PHE A 182 -11.54 -13.01 18.56
C PHE A 182 -10.05 -12.97 18.86
N CYS A 183 -9.37 -14.09 18.62
CA CYS A 183 -7.94 -14.11 18.45
C CYS A 183 -7.70 -13.90 16.95
N PRO A 184 -7.50 -12.66 16.46
CA PRO A 184 -6.89 -12.51 15.14
C PRO A 184 -5.62 -13.35 15.15
N ARG A 185 -5.26 -13.97 14.02
CA ARG A 185 -4.01 -14.73 13.90
C ARG A 185 -2.83 -13.81 14.22
N PHE A 186 -2.51 -13.72 15.50
CA PHE A 186 -1.36 -13.06 16.06
C PHE A 186 -0.53 -14.14 16.73
N ASP A 187 -0.34 -15.25 16.01
CA ASP A 187 0.69 -16.23 16.32
C ASP A 187 1.79 -16.01 15.29
N LEU A 188 2.74 -15.14 15.64
CA LEU A 188 3.87 -14.80 14.79
C LEU A 188 5.00 -15.85 14.92
N ASP A 189 4.86 -16.84 15.80
CA ASP A 189 5.93 -17.76 16.19
C ASP A 189 5.51 -19.23 16.41
N ASP A 190 4.32 -19.65 15.97
CA ASP A 190 3.71 -20.98 16.22
C ASP A 190 3.79 -21.38 17.72
N GLY A 191 3.82 -20.37 18.60
CA GLY A 191 4.16 -20.47 20.01
C GLY A 191 2.96 -20.33 20.93
N TYR A 192 1.77 -20.01 20.38
CA TYR A 192 0.58 -19.80 21.18
C TYR A 192 0.02 -21.13 21.70
N THR A 193 0.32 -21.43 22.98
CA THR A 193 -0.38 -22.49 23.71
C THR A 193 -1.70 -21.99 24.27
N ASP A 194 -2.78 -22.70 23.96
CA ASP A 194 -4.16 -22.34 24.26
C ASP A 194 -4.48 -22.24 25.78
N ALA A 195 -4.72 -21.02 26.26
CA ALA A 195 -5.20 -20.81 27.63
C ALA A 195 -6.74 -20.74 27.73
N ALA A 196 -7.46 -20.59 26.61
CA ALA A 196 -8.91 -20.41 26.59
C ALA A 196 -9.70 -21.59 27.20
N ALA A 197 -9.15 -22.81 27.08
CA ALA A 197 -9.71 -24.01 27.70
C ALA A 197 -9.80 -23.91 29.24
N LYS A 198 -8.94 -23.11 29.88
CA LYS A 198 -8.93 -22.93 31.35
C LYS A 198 -9.95 -21.90 31.84
N ALA A 199 -10.53 -21.09 30.96
CA ALA A 199 -11.41 -19.97 31.30
C ALA A 199 -12.88 -20.14 30.84
N GLY A 200 -13.22 -21.25 30.18
CA GLY A 200 -14.57 -21.45 29.62
C GLY A 200 -14.87 -20.56 28.41
N VAL A 201 -13.83 -20.15 27.68
CA VAL A 201 -13.92 -19.25 26.52
C VAL A 201 -13.79 -20.08 25.25
N PHE A 202 -14.63 -19.78 24.24
CA PHE A 202 -14.54 -20.38 22.92
C PHE A 202 -13.81 -19.41 21.98
N GLU A 203 -12.68 -19.84 21.44
CA GLU A 203 -11.98 -19.13 20.36
C GLU A 203 -12.66 -19.50 19.03
N ASP A 204 -13.01 -18.48 18.24
CA ASP A 204 -13.54 -18.66 16.90
C ASP A 204 -12.64 -17.93 15.92
N TYR A 205 -11.93 -18.71 15.09
CA TYR A 205 -10.99 -18.23 14.10
C TYR A 205 -11.66 -17.77 12.80
N GLY A 206 -12.99 -17.66 12.75
CA GLY A 206 -13.76 -17.10 11.64
C GLY A 206 -13.75 -17.91 10.34
N LEU A 207 -13.18 -19.13 10.34
CA LEU A 207 -13.14 -20.04 9.18
C LEU A 207 -14.33 -21.02 9.13
N GLY A 208 -15.39 -20.81 9.92
CA GLY A 208 -16.57 -21.69 9.95
C GLY A 208 -16.30 -23.12 10.44
N THR A 209 -15.10 -23.41 10.95
CA THR A 209 -14.75 -24.74 11.46
C THR A 209 -14.82 -24.74 12.98
N ARG A 210 -15.86 -25.40 13.52
CA ARG A 210 -15.96 -25.72 14.94
C ARG A 210 -14.85 -26.70 15.29
N ARG A 211 -13.82 -26.27 16.03
CA ARG A 211 -12.93 -27.22 16.69
C ARG A 211 -13.42 -27.46 18.11
N THR A 212 -13.92 -28.66 18.34
CA THR A 212 -14.18 -29.16 19.68
C THR A 212 -12.87 -29.30 20.44
N ALA A 213 -12.88 -28.96 21.73
CA ALA A 213 -11.74 -29.09 22.63
C ALA A 213 -11.02 -30.43 22.45
N GLY A 214 -9.69 -30.38 22.27
CA GLY A 214 -8.81 -31.56 22.29
C GLY A 214 -8.33 -32.11 20.94
N SER A 215 -8.39 -31.35 19.84
CA SER A 215 -7.80 -31.80 18.56
C SER A 215 -6.34 -31.31 18.42
N PRO A 216 -5.34 -32.23 18.36
CA PRO A 216 -3.92 -31.90 18.37
C PRO A 216 -3.43 -31.60 16.95
N THR A 217 -3.84 -30.47 16.38
CA THR A 217 -3.25 -30.01 15.13
C THR A 217 -3.23 -28.49 15.12
N ALA A 218 -2.25 -27.94 15.82
CA ALA A 218 -1.87 -26.54 15.72
C ALA A 218 -1.53 -26.19 14.26
N CYS A 219 -2.02 -25.05 13.80
CA CYS A 219 -1.22 -24.11 13.03
C CYS A 219 -1.05 -22.96 13.99
#